data_AF-A0A961BMQ8-F1
#
_entry.id   AF-A0A961BMQ8-F1
#
_cell.length_a   1.000
_cell.length_b   1.000
_cell.length_c   1.000
_cell.angle_alpha   90.00
_cell.angle_beta   90.00
_cell.angle_gamma   90.00
#
_symmetry.space_group_name_H-M   'P 1'
#
loop_
_entity.id
_entity.type
_entity.pdbx_description
1 polymer ?
#
loop_
_entity_poly.entity_id
_entity_poly.type
_entity_poly.pdbx_seq_one_letter_code
_entity_poly.pdbx_strand_id
1 'polypeptide(L)'
;MFDVEELGRLRRARDRMDREFAAPLDVDSLADTAMMSPAHFSRRFRAAYAETPYAYLMTRRIERAKALLRTTDRSVTEICM
;
A
#
# COMPACT_ATOMS: atom_id res chain seq x y z
N MET A 1 -13.21 -12.30 -15.69
CA MET A 1 -11.93 -12.99 -15.45
C MET A 1 -10.83 -11.96 -15.64
N PHE A 2 -9.83 -11.88 -14.75
CA PHE A 2 -8.68 -10.98 -14.96
C PHE A 2 -7.73 -11.61 -15.99
N ASP A 3 -7.19 -10.81 -16.90
CA ASP A 3 -6.06 -11.24 -17.73
C ASP A 3 -4.72 -11.01 -17.01
N VAL A 4 -3.64 -11.63 -17.53
CA VAL A 4 -2.30 -11.58 -16.93
C VAL A 4 -1.74 -10.16 -16.93
N GLU A 5 -2.05 -9.37 -17.95
CA GLU A 5 -1.55 -8.00 -18.07
C GLU A 5 -2.20 -7.09 -17.03
N GLU A 6 -3.51 -7.24 -16.82
CA GLU A 6 -4.30 -6.52 -15.84
C GLU A 6 -3.83 -6.83 -14.42
N LEU A 7 -3.61 -8.12 -14.10
CA LEU A 7 -3.00 -8.51 -12.83
C LEU A 7 -1.60 -7.93 -12.66
N GLY A 8 -0.82 -7.86 -13.75
CA GLY A 8 0.50 -7.21 -13.75
C GLY A 8 0.41 -5.72 -13.42
N ARG A 9 -0.55 -4.99 -14.01
CA ARG A 9 -0.80 -3.57 -13.73
C ARG A 9 -1.24 -3.33 -12.29
N LEU A 10 -2.19 -4.12 -11.79
CA LEU A 10 -2.66 -4.05 -10.40
C LEU A 10 -1.54 -4.37 -9.39
N ARG A 11 -0.72 -5.36 -9.70
CA ARG A 11 0.45 -5.72 -8.88
C ARG A 11 1.47 -4.59 -8.84
N ARG A 12 1.77 -3.91 -9.95
CA ARG A 12 2.69 -2.76 -9.95
C ARG A 12 2.21 -1.64 -9.05
N ALA A 13 0.92 -1.31 -9.09
CA ALA A 13 0.35 -0.32 -8.20
C ALA A 13 0.47 -0.74 -6.74
N ARG A 14 0.15 -2.00 -6.41
CA ARG A 14 0.32 -2.54 -5.04
C ARG A 14 1.78 -2.51 -4.57
N ASP A 15 2.72 -2.93 -5.43
CA ASP A 15 4.14 -2.94 -5.11
C ASP A 15 4.67 -1.51 -4.86
N ARG A 16 4.13 -0.51 -5.57
CA ARG A 16 4.39 0.91 -5.29
C ARG A 16 3.84 1.34 -3.93
N MET A 17 2.60 0.98 -3.61
CA MET A 17 2.00 1.26 -2.29
C MET A 17 2.83 0.66 -1.15
N ASP A 18 3.38 -0.54 -1.35
CA ASP A 18 4.20 -1.22 -0.35
C ASP A 18 5.56 -0.56 -0.12
N ARG A 19 6.15 0.02 -1.16
CA ARG A 19 7.47 0.69 -1.11
C ARG A 19 7.35 2.14 -0.62
N GLU A 20 6.35 2.85 -1.11
CA GLU A 20 6.14 4.29 -0.92
C GLU A 20 5.02 4.59 0.09
N PHE A 21 4.66 3.64 0.97
CA PHE A 21 3.55 3.81 1.92
C PHE A 21 3.63 5.09 2.78
N ALA A 22 4.84 5.60 3.03
CA ALA A 22 5.09 6.81 3.82
C ALA A 22 4.91 8.12 3.02
N ALA A 23 4.90 8.05 1.70
CA ALA A 23 4.65 9.21 0.83
C ALA A 23 3.15 9.56 0.83
N PRO A 24 2.78 10.81 0.47
CA PRO A 24 1.39 11.20 0.26
C PRO A 24 0.85 10.59 -1.04
N LEU A 25 0.66 9.27 -1.05
CA LEU A 25 0.03 8.55 -2.14
C LEU A 25 -1.48 8.80 -2.13
N ASP A 26 -2.00 9.25 -3.26
CA ASP A 26 -3.43 9.33 -3.56
C ASP A 26 -3.86 8.22 -4.52
N VAL A 27 -5.17 8.02 -4.66
CA VAL A 27 -5.72 6.98 -5.53
C VAL A 27 -5.43 7.28 -7.01
N ASP A 28 -5.32 8.55 -7.37
CA ASP A 28 -5.09 9.01 -8.74
C ASP A 28 -3.69 8.61 -9.24
N SER A 29 -2.65 8.89 -8.46
CA SER A 29 -1.26 8.50 -8.80
C SER A 29 -1.06 6.98 -8.85
N LEU A 30 -1.81 6.22 -8.04
CA LEU A 30 -1.81 4.76 -8.08
C LEU A 30 -2.51 4.22 -9.32
N ALA A 31 -3.60 4.87 -9.74
CA ALA A 31 -4.31 4.54 -10.96
C ALA A 31 -3.46 4.82 -12.21
N ASP A 32 -2.71 5.93 -12.22
CA ASP A 32 -1.74 6.27 -13.27
C ASP A 32 -0.67 5.18 -13.41
N THR A 33 -0.19 4.63 -12.30
CA THR A 33 0.80 3.54 -12.28
C THR A 33 0.24 2.26 -12.94
N ALA A 34 -1.06 2.02 -12.80
CA ALA A 34 -1.77 0.90 -13.41
C ALA A 34 -2.27 1.21 -14.84
N MET A 35 -2.05 2.43 -15.37
CA MET A 35 -2.62 2.93 -16.62
C MET A 35 -4.15 2.78 -16.66
N MET A 36 -4.83 3.18 -15.58
CA MET A 36 -6.28 3.09 -15.42
C MET A 36 -6.85 4.40 -14.91
N SER A 37 -8.13 4.65 -15.18
CA SER A 37 -8.84 5.72 -14.48
C SER A 37 -9.04 5.37 -13.00
N PRO A 38 -9.10 6.35 -12.07
CA PRO A 38 -9.19 6.10 -10.63
C PRO A 38 -10.37 5.22 -10.20
N ALA A 39 -11.54 5.44 -10.82
CA ALA A 39 -12.74 4.65 -10.56
C ALA A 39 -12.61 3.21 -11.07
N HIS A 40 -12.00 3.02 -12.25
CA HIS A 40 -11.75 1.68 -12.79
C HIS A 40 -10.73 0.94 -11.92
N PHE A 41 -9.60 1.58 -11.63
CA PHE A 41 -8.56 1.05 -10.75
C PHE A 41 -9.14 0.61 -9.40
N SER A 42 -9.90 1.47 -8.72
CA SER A 42 -10.48 1.14 -7.40
C SER A 42 -11.38 -0.09 -7.44
N ARG A 43 -12.21 -0.23 -8.49
CA ARG A 43 -13.09 -1.40 -8.67
C ARG A 43 -12.29 -2.67 -8.95
N ARG A 44 -11.30 -2.60 -9.82
CA ARG A 44 -10.48 -3.77 -10.21
C ARG A 44 -9.53 -4.20 -9.10
N PHE A 45 -8.92 -3.24 -8.40
CA PHE A 45 -8.09 -3.49 -7.22
C PHE A 45 -8.90 -4.19 -6.13
N ARG A 46 -10.10 -3.70 -5.81
CA ARG A 46 -11.00 -4.37 -4.85
C ARG A 46 -11.41 -5.76 -5.30
N ALA A 47 -11.70 -5.96 -6.58
CA ALA A 47 -12.04 -7.28 -7.10
C ALA A 47 -10.85 -8.25 -7.07
N ALA A 48 -9.61 -7.77 -7.16
CA ALA A 48 -8.40 -8.58 -7.14
C ALA A 48 -7.85 -8.86 -5.74
N TYR A 49 -7.94 -7.88 -4.83
CA TYR A 49 -7.32 -7.93 -3.49
C TYR A 49 -8.34 -7.89 -2.34
N ALA A 50 -9.64 -7.95 -2.64
CA ALA A 50 -10.75 -7.94 -1.68
C ALA A 50 -10.91 -6.65 -0.84
N GLU A 51 -10.03 -5.65 -1.01
CA GLU A 51 -10.07 -4.38 -0.29
C GLU A 51 -9.85 -3.17 -1.21
N THR A 52 -10.23 -1.97 -0.78
CA THR A 52 -10.01 -0.76 -1.58
C THR A 52 -8.54 -0.32 -1.48
N PRO A 53 -8.01 0.41 -2.50
CA PRO A 53 -6.64 0.94 -2.43
C PRO A 53 -6.39 1.78 -1.17
N TYR A 54 -7.36 2.61 -0.77
CA TYR A 54 -7.24 3.42 0.44
C TYR A 54 -7.14 2.58 1.71
N ALA A 55 -7.99 1.55 1.85
CA ALA A 55 -7.96 0.65 3.01
C ALA A 55 -6.63 -0.12 3.08
N TYR A 56 -6.14 -0.61 1.94
CA TYR A 56 -4.84 -1.27 1.86
C TYR A 56 -3.71 -0.35 2.33
N LEU A 57 -3.65 0.88 1.81
CA LEU A 57 -2.61 1.85 2.17
C LEU A 57 -2.64 2.19 3.68
N MET A 58 -3.83 2.37 4.25
CA MET A 58 -4.00 2.59 5.69
C MET A 58 -3.48 1.41 6.52
N THR A 59 -3.87 0.19 6.15
CA THR A 59 -3.40 -1.03 6.80
C THR A 59 -1.87 -1.13 6.74
N ARG A 60 -1.27 -0.86 5.58
CA ARG A 60 0.20 -0.88 5.41
C ARG A 60 0.91 0.16 6.26
N ARG A 61 0.37 1.38 6.35
CA ARG A 61 0.91 2.44 7.23
C ARG A 61 0.86 2.03 8.70
N ILE A 62 -0.25 1.44 9.15
CA ILE A 62 -0.40 0.96 10.53
C ILE A 62 0.56 -0.19 10.82
N GLU A 63 0.63 -1.19 9.95
CA GLU A 63 1.54 -2.33 10.13
C GLU A 63 3.00 -1.90 10.16
N ARG A 64 3.39 -0.94 9.32
CA ARG A 64 4.76 -0.40 9.38
C ARG A 64 4.99 0.44 10.64
N ALA A 65 4.01 1.26 11.07
CA ALA A 65 4.13 2.01 12.32
C ALA A 65 4.30 1.06 13.52
N LYS A 66 3.52 -0.03 13.60
CA LYS A 66 3.69 -1.08 14.61
C LYS A 66 5.06 -1.73 14.54
N ALA A 67 5.55 -2.05 13.34
CA ALA A 67 6.88 -2.61 13.15
C ALA A 67 7.97 -1.64 13.61
N LEU A 68 7.83 -0.35 13.31
CA LEU A 68 8.75 0.70 13.77
C LEU A 68 8.74 0.78 15.29
N LEU A 69 7.57 0.81 15.94
CA LEU A 69 7.47 0.82 17.41
C LEU A 69 8.16 -0.39 18.04
N ARG A 70 7.98 -1.59 17.47
CA ARG A 70 8.67 -2.82 17.93
C ARG A 70 10.19 -2.80 17.70
N THR A 71 10.66 -2.12 16.66
CA THR A 71 12.11 -1.97 16.42
C THR A 71 12.72 -0.80 17.20
N THR A 72 11.90 0.15 17.66
CA THR A 72 12.27 1.26 18.54
C THR A 72 12.25 0.85 20.01
N ASP A 73 11.90 -0.40 20.35
CA ASP A 73 12.24 -1.04 21.63
C ASP A 73 13.76 -1.36 21.74
N ARG A 74 14.61 -0.46 21.22
CA ARG A 74 15.85 -0.16 21.92
C ARG A 74 15.41 0.30 23.30
N SER A 75 15.69 -0.56 24.26
CA SER A 75 15.08 -0.54 25.57
C SER A 75 15.12 0.85 26.19
N VAL A 76 14.04 1.24 26.87
CA VAL A 76 14.05 2.35 27.83
C VAL A 76 15.25 2.22 28.81
N THR A 77 15.79 1.01 28.95
CA THR A 77 17.02 0.66 29.68
C THR A 77 18.32 1.20 29.04
N GLU A 78 18.41 1.40 27.73
CA GLU A 78 19.63 1.93 27.05
C GLU A 78 19.71 3.48 27.11
N ILE A 79 18.63 4.16 27.48
CA ILE A 79 18.55 5.64 27.58
C ILE A 79 19.00 6.15 28.97
N CYS A 80 19.29 5.26 29.93
CA CYS A 80 19.73 5.62 31.28
C CYS A 80 21.23 5.39 31.57
N MET A 81 22.11 5.36 30.56
CA MET A 81 23.57 5.41 30.77
C MET A 81 24.20 6.62 30.12
#